data_AF-A0A7S3AHQ8-F1
#
_entry.id   AF-A0A7S3AHQ8-F1
#
_cell.length_a   1.000
_cell.length_b   1.000
_cell.length_c   1.000
_cell.angle_alpha   90.00
_cell.angle_beta   90.00
_cell.angle_gamma   90.00
#
_symmetry.space_group_name_H-M   'P 1'
#
loop_
_entity.id
_entity.type
_entity.pdbx_description
1 polymer ?
#
loop_
_entity_poly.entity_id
_entity_poly.type
_entity_poly.pdbx_seq_one_letter_code
_entity_poly.pdbx_strand_id
1 'polypeptide(L)'
;GGGGDRTPSLRIADFGSAVDAQTLQPGLGLYPGEGPTDAEETSEYQPPEASLGGVPFDADDPRTYDLWSAGIMILELLLATPDALPLSNRAAATLQLRYGNQPPDVMRRLKIANALAEHCITPAQAKPDHASSGGGSAPDHSAKGRSMGEVVAPLQLRRLSQSCGLAQFTAAVARHDPLPRLLESMREARSGKPELTDSLGGELDGLDRLRLDPDLLDLAWRLLRWRPAERLTAEAALRHVALLPPKPPKPQAATDAAEPRFSSSPSSAAKPRPHATEERGISNWLFSLGGAARPY
;
A
#
# COMPACT_ATOMS: atom_id res chain seq x y z
N GLY A 1 29.06 -23.08 -5.87
CA GLY A 1 28.51 -22.95 -4.50
C GLY A 1 27.15 -22.32 -4.61
N GLY A 2 26.15 -22.79 -3.86
CA GLY A 2 24.79 -22.27 -3.96
C GLY A 2 24.68 -20.87 -3.36
N GLY A 3 24.44 -19.88 -4.21
CA GLY A 3 23.91 -18.59 -3.76
C GLY A 3 22.47 -18.79 -3.33
N GLY A 4 22.25 -19.08 -2.04
CA GLY A 4 20.91 -19.13 -1.47
C GLY A 4 20.27 -17.76 -1.59
N ASP A 5 19.14 -17.70 -2.30
CA ASP A 5 18.35 -16.48 -2.49
C ASP A 5 17.93 -15.93 -1.12
N ARG A 6 18.49 -14.78 -0.74
CA ARG A 6 18.26 -14.18 0.58
C ARG A 6 17.06 -13.25 0.48
N THR A 7 15.89 -13.79 0.78
CA THR A 7 14.70 -12.97 1.02
C THR A 7 15.00 -11.91 2.10
N PRO A 8 14.82 -10.62 1.82
CA PRO A 8 15.10 -9.57 2.81
C PRO A 8 14.11 -9.65 3.97
N SER A 9 14.59 -9.49 5.20
CA SER A 9 13.74 -9.46 6.40
C SER A 9 13.43 -8.02 6.80
N LEU A 10 12.17 -7.59 6.64
CA LEU A 10 11.68 -6.32 7.16
C LEU A 10 11.41 -6.41 8.67
N ARG A 11 11.74 -5.34 9.42
CA ARG A 11 11.40 -5.17 10.83
C ARG A 11 11.01 -3.72 11.06
N ILE A 12 9.94 -3.50 11.82
CA ILE A 12 9.55 -2.17 12.31
C ILE A 12 10.34 -1.87 13.59
N ALA A 13 10.74 -0.62 13.74
CA ALA A 13 11.45 -0.08 14.90
C ALA A 13 10.92 1.35 15.17
N ASP A 14 11.46 1.97 16.22
CA ASP A 14 11.05 3.30 16.70
C ASP A 14 9.57 3.41 17.10
N PHE A 15 9.29 2.95 18.31
CA PHE A 15 7.97 3.03 18.94
C PHE A 15 7.83 4.28 19.83
N GLY A 16 8.66 5.32 19.62
CA GLY A 16 8.66 6.54 20.42
C GLY A 16 7.37 7.36 20.35
N SER A 17 6.67 7.29 19.21
CA SER A 17 5.35 7.90 18.97
C SER A 17 4.18 6.90 19.07
N ALA A 18 4.41 5.68 19.56
CA ALA A 18 3.40 4.63 19.55
C ALA A 18 2.27 4.89 20.57
N VAL A 19 1.04 4.71 20.11
CA VAL A 19 -0.19 4.94 20.87
C VAL A 19 -0.85 3.64 21.29
N ASP A 20 -1.22 3.54 22.57
CA ASP A 20 -2.06 2.46 23.08
C ASP A 20 -2.96 2.95 24.24
N ALA A 21 -3.74 2.05 24.83
CA ALA A 21 -4.63 2.36 25.94
C ALA A 21 -3.91 2.72 27.27
N GLN A 22 -2.57 2.65 27.31
CA GLN A 22 -1.73 3.06 28.43
C GLN A 22 -1.08 4.42 28.16
N THR A 23 -0.53 4.63 26.96
CA THR A 23 0.12 5.91 26.59
C THR A 23 -0.87 7.07 26.48
N LEU A 24 -2.14 6.79 26.19
CA LEU A 24 -3.24 7.76 26.17
C LEU A 24 -3.93 7.98 27.54
N GLN A 25 -3.44 7.40 28.65
CA GLN A 25 -4.09 7.56 29.96
C GLN A 25 -3.95 9.00 30.50
N PRO A 26 -5.07 9.69 30.84
CA PRO A 26 -5.02 11.04 31.39
C PRO A 26 -4.16 11.13 32.66
N GLY A 27 -3.14 11.98 32.63
CA GLY A 27 -2.25 12.26 33.78
C GLY A 27 -1.24 11.16 34.13
N LEU A 28 -1.16 10.06 33.39
CA LEU A 28 -0.24 8.94 33.65
C LEU A 28 0.44 8.37 32.38
N GLY A 29 -0.18 8.50 31.21
CA GLY A 29 0.39 8.08 29.94
C GLY A 29 1.45 9.06 29.41
N LEU A 30 2.09 8.68 28.28
CA LEU A 30 3.04 9.54 27.57
C LEU A 30 2.37 10.79 26.98
N TYR A 31 1.06 10.73 26.72
CA TYR A 31 0.26 11.81 26.14
C TYR A 31 -0.84 12.28 27.10
N PRO A 32 -0.49 12.95 28.21
CA PRO A 32 -1.46 13.28 29.26
C PRO A 32 -2.44 14.37 28.81
N GLY A 33 -3.65 13.95 28.41
CA GLY A 33 -4.82 14.82 28.25
C GLY A 33 -5.07 15.32 26.83
N GLU A 34 -4.05 15.78 26.11
CA GLU A 34 -4.22 16.37 24.76
C GLU A 34 -3.89 15.41 23.60
N GLY A 35 -3.32 14.24 23.88
CA GLY A 35 -2.88 13.28 22.86
C GLY A 35 -1.49 13.60 22.26
N PRO A 36 -1.06 12.85 21.24
CA PRO A 36 0.12 13.20 20.43
C PRO A 36 -0.08 14.56 19.73
N THR A 37 1.02 15.29 19.49
CA THR A 37 1.02 16.57 18.77
C THR A 37 1.60 16.42 17.36
N ASP A 38 1.48 17.47 16.53
CA ASP A 38 2.16 17.57 15.22
C ASP A 38 3.69 17.32 15.31
N ALA A 39 4.31 17.42 16.51
CA ALA A 39 5.75 17.21 16.71
C ALA A 39 6.16 15.73 16.84
N GLU A 40 5.22 14.83 17.14
CA GLU A 40 5.46 13.38 17.25
C GLU A 40 5.20 12.62 15.93
N GLU A 41 4.88 13.35 14.86
CA GLU A 41 4.41 12.80 13.58
C GLU A 41 5.28 13.25 12.38
N THR A 42 5.32 12.39 11.36
CA THR A 42 5.89 12.74 10.05
C THR A 42 4.75 13.09 9.08
N SER A 43 4.66 14.36 8.69
CA SER A 43 3.50 14.94 7.99
C SER A 43 3.16 14.29 6.65
N GLU A 44 4.15 13.69 6.01
CA GLU A 44 4.09 13.01 4.72
C GLU A 44 3.32 11.68 4.78
N TYR A 45 3.26 11.07 5.97
CA TYR A 45 2.49 9.85 6.25
C TYR A 45 1.16 10.14 6.95
N GLN A 46 0.82 11.40 7.25
CA GLN A 46 -0.47 11.75 7.85
C GLN A 46 -1.64 11.42 6.91
N PRO A 47 -2.73 10.81 7.41
CA PRO A 47 -3.96 10.64 6.66
C PRO A 47 -4.72 11.97 6.47
N PRO A 48 -5.73 12.05 5.58
CA PRO A 48 -6.46 13.28 5.30
C PRO A 48 -7.25 13.82 6.51
N GLU A 49 -7.78 12.96 7.37
CA GLU A 49 -8.45 13.37 8.61
C GLU A 49 -7.52 14.11 9.57
N ALA A 50 -6.25 13.71 9.65
CA ALA A 50 -5.22 14.39 10.42
C ALA A 50 -4.79 15.69 9.72
N SER A 51 -4.12 15.53 8.57
CA SER A 51 -3.47 16.61 7.83
C SER A 51 -4.43 17.73 7.36
N LEU A 52 -5.71 17.43 7.13
CA LEU A 52 -6.73 18.41 6.76
C LEU A 52 -7.69 18.77 7.89
N GLY A 53 -7.95 17.85 8.83
CA GLY A 53 -8.78 18.14 10.02
C GLY A 53 -8.09 19.08 11.00
N GLY A 54 -6.78 18.95 11.17
CA GLY A 54 -6.01 19.78 12.12
C GLY A 54 -6.09 19.30 13.56
N VAL A 55 -6.46 18.03 13.76
CA VAL A 55 -5.99 17.24 14.89
C VAL A 55 -4.82 16.39 14.35
N PRO A 56 -3.73 16.20 15.09
CA PRO A 56 -2.61 15.36 14.64
C PRO A 56 -3.07 13.90 14.49
N PHE A 57 -3.75 13.41 15.53
CA PHE A 57 -4.07 12.01 15.70
C PHE A 57 -5.57 11.79 15.98
N ASP A 58 -6.17 10.80 15.29
CA ASP A 58 -7.54 10.35 15.56
C ASP A 58 -7.51 9.18 16.58
N ALA A 59 -7.77 9.53 17.84
CA ALA A 59 -7.77 8.59 18.96
C ALA A 59 -8.93 7.57 18.94
N ASP A 60 -9.98 7.80 18.14
CA ASP A 60 -11.14 6.91 18.08
C ASP A 60 -10.90 5.68 17.18
N ASP A 61 -10.03 5.77 16.15
CA ASP A 61 -9.60 4.60 15.35
C ASP A 61 -8.12 4.64 14.86
N PRO A 62 -7.13 4.60 15.79
CA PRO A 62 -5.69 4.64 15.50
C PRO A 62 -5.23 3.70 14.38
N ARG A 63 -5.83 2.51 14.27
CA ARG A 63 -5.40 1.46 13.34
C ARG A 63 -5.53 1.88 11.88
N THR A 64 -6.46 2.79 11.59
CA THR A 64 -6.67 3.32 10.23
C THR A 64 -5.57 4.30 9.81
N TYR A 65 -4.83 4.85 10.77
CA TYR A 65 -3.66 5.70 10.55
C TYR A 65 -2.50 4.86 10.00
N ASP A 66 -2.10 3.79 10.70
CA ASP A 66 -1.04 2.86 10.25
C ASP A 66 -1.33 2.28 8.86
N LEU A 67 -2.60 1.96 8.59
CA LEU A 67 -3.05 1.45 7.29
C LEU A 67 -2.85 2.48 6.18
N TRP A 68 -3.11 3.76 6.44
CA TRP A 68 -2.82 4.84 5.49
C TRP A 68 -1.31 4.98 5.25
N SER A 69 -0.51 5.05 6.32
CA SER A 69 0.96 5.15 6.26
C SER A 69 1.57 4.01 5.45
N ALA A 70 1.10 2.78 5.65
CA ALA A 70 1.51 1.61 4.86
C ALA A 70 1.13 1.75 3.37
N GLY A 71 -0.03 2.37 3.06
CA GLY A 71 -0.41 2.70 1.69
C GLY A 71 0.53 3.70 1.02
N ILE A 72 0.99 4.72 1.75
CA ILE A 72 2.01 5.67 1.27
C ILE A 72 3.34 4.93 1.02
N MET A 73 3.82 4.13 1.98
CA MET A 73 5.06 3.35 1.83
C MET A 73 5.03 2.39 0.64
N ILE A 74 3.89 1.76 0.34
CA ILE A 74 3.74 0.93 -0.87
C ILE A 74 3.92 1.77 -2.13
N LEU A 75 3.38 2.99 -2.19
CA LEU A 75 3.60 3.89 -3.34
C LEU A 75 5.05 4.38 -3.41
N GLU A 76 5.70 4.70 -2.30
CA GLU A 76 7.13 5.08 -2.27
C GLU A 76 8.02 3.97 -2.84
N LEU A 77 7.74 2.71 -2.46
CA LEU A 77 8.45 1.53 -2.95
C LEU A 77 8.16 1.25 -4.45
N LEU A 78 6.91 1.40 -4.89
CA LEU A 78 6.52 1.21 -6.29
C LEU A 78 7.07 2.30 -7.23
N LEU A 79 7.14 3.55 -6.76
CA LEU A 79 7.59 4.70 -7.55
C LEU A 79 9.10 5.01 -7.36
N ALA A 80 9.76 4.36 -6.40
CA ALA A 80 11.15 4.60 -5.99
C ALA A 80 11.43 6.08 -5.63
N THR A 81 10.51 6.73 -4.91
CA THR A 81 10.58 8.14 -4.50
C THR A 81 9.97 8.34 -3.10
N PRO A 82 10.54 9.21 -2.24
CA PRO A 82 9.92 9.60 -0.97
C PRO A 82 8.79 10.64 -1.14
N ASP A 83 8.60 11.18 -2.35
CA ASP A 83 7.44 12.03 -2.69
C ASP A 83 6.48 11.21 -3.56
N ALA A 84 5.67 10.38 -2.91
CA ALA A 84 4.77 9.42 -3.55
C ALA A 84 3.46 10.04 -4.09
N LEU A 85 3.09 11.22 -3.59
CA LEU A 85 1.87 11.94 -3.99
C LEU A 85 2.19 13.41 -4.36
N PRO A 86 3.07 13.66 -5.35
CA PRO A 86 3.56 15.00 -5.66
C PRO A 86 2.48 15.88 -6.28
N LEU A 87 2.38 17.14 -5.83
CA LEU A 87 1.50 18.13 -6.47
C LEU A 87 2.11 18.61 -7.80
N SER A 88 1.35 18.58 -8.89
CA SER A 88 1.84 19.03 -10.19
C SER A 88 2.24 20.52 -10.17
N ASN A 89 3.33 20.87 -10.87
CA ASN A 89 3.78 22.26 -11.02
C ASN A 89 2.66 23.21 -11.49
N ARG A 90 1.73 22.71 -12.31
CA ARG A 90 0.56 23.45 -12.79
C ARG A 90 -0.45 23.71 -11.67
N ALA A 91 -0.76 22.71 -10.85
CA ALA A 91 -1.64 22.88 -9.69
C ALA A 91 -0.99 23.77 -8.63
N ALA A 92 0.29 23.56 -8.32
CA ALA A 92 1.07 24.40 -7.41
C ALA A 92 1.06 25.88 -7.83
N ALA A 93 1.35 26.18 -9.11
CA ALA A 93 1.27 27.55 -9.64
C ALA A 93 -0.16 28.11 -9.59
N THR A 94 -1.18 27.29 -9.86
CA THR A 94 -2.59 27.70 -9.77
C THR A 94 -3.00 28.03 -8.33
N LEU A 95 -2.54 27.26 -7.35
CA LEU A 95 -2.75 27.55 -5.93
C LEU A 95 -2.04 28.83 -5.51
N GLN A 96 -0.77 29.02 -5.91
CA GLN A 96 -0.02 30.23 -5.59
C GLN A 96 -0.68 31.49 -6.17
N LEU A 97 -1.18 31.45 -7.40
CA LEU A 97 -1.87 32.58 -8.04
C LEU A 97 -3.22 32.92 -7.39
N ARG A 98 -3.97 31.93 -6.89
CA ARG A 98 -5.31 32.13 -6.33
C ARG A 98 -5.33 32.34 -4.82
N TYR A 99 -4.37 31.75 -4.11
CA TYR A 99 -4.37 31.62 -2.66
C TYR A 99 -3.02 32.03 -2.03
N GLY A 100 -2.08 32.62 -2.78
CA GLY A 100 -0.74 32.98 -2.30
C GLY A 100 -0.69 33.93 -1.09
N ASN A 101 -1.78 34.64 -0.80
CA ASN A 101 -1.91 35.51 0.38
C ASN A 101 -2.53 34.81 1.61
N GLN A 102 -2.83 33.51 1.53
CA GLN A 102 -3.37 32.73 2.64
C GLN A 102 -2.28 32.39 3.67
N PRO A 103 -2.65 32.17 4.95
CA PRO A 103 -1.74 31.67 5.97
C PRO A 103 -0.98 30.38 5.55
N PRO A 104 0.25 30.15 6.04
CA PRO A 104 1.07 29.00 5.63
C PRO A 104 0.42 27.63 5.87
N ASP A 105 -0.34 27.48 6.95
CA ASP A 105 -1.11 26.27 7.30
C ASP A 105 -2.28 26.05 6.34
N VAL A 106 -3.00 27.11 5.96
CA VAL A 106 -4.07 27.05 4.94
C VAL A 106 -3.48 26.66 3.58
N MET A 107 -2.33 27.24 3.21
CA MET A 107 -1.61 26.87 1.99
C MET A 107 -1.11 25.42 2.02
N ARG A 108 -0.64 24.92 3.18
CA ARG A 108 -0.26 23.51 3.38
C ARG A 108 -1.45 22.58 3.14
N ARG A 109 -2.58 22.82 3.80
CA ARG A 109 -3.82 22.02 3.62
C ARG A 109 -4.34 22.07 2.19
N LEU A 110 -4.27 23.24 1.52
CA LEU A 110 -4.63 23.37 0.10
C LEU A 110 -3.74 22.51 -0.81
N LYS A 111 -2.42 22.50 -0.60
CA LYS A 111 -1.49 21.66 -1.37
C LYS A 111 -1.79 20.18 -1.19
N ILE A 112 -1.93 19.72 0.07
CA ILE A 112 -2.26 18.32 0.40
C ILE A 112 -3.59 17.91 -0.26
N ALA A 113 -4.66 18.68 -0.06
CA ALA A 113 -5.97 18.36 -0.65
C ALA A 113 -5.96 18.29 -2.19
N ASN A 114 -5.15 19.11 -2.86
CA ASN A 114 -5.01 19.05 -4.32
C ASN A 114 -4.11 17.90 -4.78
N ALA A 115 -3.06 17.57 -4.04
CA ALA A 115 -2.18 16.43 -4.33
C ALA A 115 -2.97 15.11 -4.26
N LEU A 116 -3.74 14.91 -3.19
CA LEU A 116 -4.67 13.79 -3.04
C LEU A 116 -5.67 13.72 -4.21
N ALA A 117 -6.23 14.87 -4.62
CA ALA A 117 -7.19 14.94 -5.72
C ALA A 117 -6.58 14.64 -7.10
N GLU A 118 -5.33 15.05 -7.39
CA GLU A 118 -4.63 14.67 -8.63
C GLU A 118 -4.35 13.16 -8.71
N HIS A 119 -4.21 12.51 -7.55
CA HIS A 119 -4.07 11.06 -7.39
C HIS A 119 -5.41 10.31 -7.24
N CYS A 120 -6.54 10.98 -7.43
CA CYS A 120 -7.89 10.41 -7.29
C CYS A 120 -8.25 9.91 -5.88
N ILE A 121 -7.50 10.33 -4.85
CA ILE A 121 -7.83 10.12 -3.44
C ILE A 121 -8.71 11.30 -3.01
N THR A 122 -10.03 11.10 -3.02
CA THR A 122 -11.02 12.15 -2.76
C THR A 122 -12.16 11.64 -1.88
N PRO A 123 -12.89 12.51 -1.16
CA PRO A 123 -14.07 12.08 -0.42
C PRO A 123 -15.11 11.53 -1.40
N ALA A 124 -15.63 10.33 -1.11
CA ALA A 124 -16.71 9.74 -1.88
C ALA A 124 -17.91 10.70 -1.92
N GLN A 125 -18.44 10.95 -3.12
CA GLN A 125 -19.62 11.79 -3.30
C GLN A 125 -20.77 11.24 -2.44
N ALA A 126 -21.30 12.08 -1.54
CA ALA A 126 -22.58 11.81 -0.92
C ALA A 126 -23.62 11.71 -2.05
N LYS A 127 -24.29 10.56 -2.13
CA LYS A 127 -25.38 10.35 -3.07
C LYS A 127 -26.45 11.41 -2.77
N PRO A 128 -26.95 12.18 -3.75
CA PRO A 128 -28.00 13.15 -3.46
C PRO A 128 -29.26 12.41 -3.03
N ASP A 129 -29.68 12.62 -1.79
CA ASP A 129 -30.90 12.04 -1.24
C ASP A 129 -32.12 12.64 -1.92
N HIS A 130 -32.62 11.95 -2.95
CA HIS A 130 -33.88 12.26 -3.60
C HIS A 130 -35.09 11.87 -2.74
N ALA A 131 -35.22 12.43 -1.53
CA ALA A 131 -36.49 12.58 -0.80
C ALA A 131 -36.35 13.35 0.52
N SER A 132 -36.52 14.68 0.48
CA SER A 132 -37.39 15.35 1.47
C SER A 132 -37.79 16.73 0.96
N SER A 133 -39.03 16.84 0.50
CA SER A 133 -39.69 18.14 0.28
C SER A 133 -40.57 18.42 1.48
N GLY A 134 -40.30 19.49 2.23
CA GLY A 134 -41.21 19.93 3.29
C GLY A 134 -40.61 20.85 4.34
N GLY A 135 -41.11 22.08 4.42
CA GLY A 135 -41.08 22.92 5.62
C GLY A 135 -39.84 23.79 5.80
N GLY A 136 -39.92 25.06 5.40
CA GLY A 136 -38.92 26.06 5.76
C GLY A 136 -39.16 26.64 7.15
N SER A 137 -38.06 26.97 7.84
CA SER A 137 -38.00 27.93 8.95
C SER A 137 -36.64 28.64 8.92
N ALA A 138 -36.61 29.90 9.36
CA ALA A 138 -35.44 30.78 9.29
C ALA A 138 -34.31 30.35 10.27
N PRO A 139 -33.05 30.76 10.04
CA PRO A 139 -31.91 30.26 10.80
C PRO A 139 -31.81 30.89 12.19
N ASP A 140 -31.57 30.07 13.20
CA ASP A 140 -31.12 30.51 14.52
C ASP A 140 -29.59 30.46 14.60
N HIS A 141 -28.97 31.47 15.20
CA HIS A 141 -27.53 31.64 15.25
C HIS A 141 -26.93 30.91 16.47
N SER A 142 -26.74 29.60 16.36
CA SER A 142 -25.98 28.82 17.35
C SER A 142 -24.80 28.09 16.70
N ALA A 143 -23.59 28.57 16.99
CA ALA A 143 -22.35 28.06 16.40
C ALA A 143 -21.85 26.80 17.13
N LYS A 144 -22.10 25.61 16.57
CA LYS A 144 -21.34 24.40 16.89
C LYS A 144 -21.38 23.40 15.73
N GLY A 145 -20.20 22.91 15.32
CA GLY A 145 -20.06 21.88 14.28
C GLY A 145 -20.09 22.41 12.85
N ARG A 146 -19.03 23.11 12.39
CA ARG A 146 -18.80 23.24 10.95
C ARG A 146 -18.42 21.87 10.39
N SER A 147 -19.20 21.39 9.42
CA SER A 147 -18.93 20.14 8.72
C SER A 147 -17.57 20.18 8.04
N MET A 148 -16.84 19.05 8.14
CA MET A 148 -15.53 18.79 7.53
C MET A 148 -15.48 19.06 6.01
N GLY A 149 -16.64 19.14 5.33
CA GLY A 149 -16.74 19.39 3.89
C GLY A 149 -16.71 20.85 3.42
N GLU A 150 -16.77 21.85 4.32
CA GLU A 150 -16.99 23.26 3.91
C GLU A 150 -15.69 24.08 3.74
N VAL A 151 -14.60 23.71 4.41
CA VAL A 151 -13.38 24.55 4.47
C VAL A 151 -12.43 24.36 3.28
N VAL A 152 -12.41 23.19 2.62
CA VAL A 152 -11.45 22.89 1.53
C VAL A 152 -12.13 22.20 0.33
N ALA A 153 -13.13 22.88 -0.25
CA ALA A 153 -13.73 22.47 -1.52
C ALA A 153 -13.50 23.52 -2.62
N PRO A 154 -12.29 23.63 -3.21
CA PRO A 154 -12.16 24.30 -4.50
C PRO A 154 -13.10 23.59 -5.49
N LEU A 155 -13.73 24.34 -6.40
CA LEU A 155 -14.71 23.83 -7.37
C LEU A 155 -14.18 22.68 -8.25
N GLN A 156 -12.86 22.46 -8.27
CA GLN A 156 -12.19 21.33 -8.90
C GLN A 156 -12.37 20.01 -8.13
N LEU A 157 -12.25 19.98 -6.79
CA LEU A 157 -12.38 18.74 -5.99
C LEU A 157 -13.73 18.05 -6.23
N ARG A 158 -14.80 18.85 -6.31
CA ARG A 158 -16.18 18.39 -6.51
C ARG A 158 -16.46 17.88 -7.93
N ARG A 159 -15.63 18.25 -8.93
CA ARG A 159 -15.69 17.68 -10.29
C ARG A 159 -14.82 16.43 -10.42
N LEU A 160 -13.63 16.42 -9.82
CA LEU A 160 -12.69 15.28 -9.88
C LEU A 160 -13.30 14.03 -9.23
N SER A 161 -13.86 14.17 -8.02
CA SER A 161 -14.47 13.07 -7.26
C SER A 161 -15.67 12.37 -7.92
N GLN A 162 -16.21 12.88 -9.04
CA GLN A 162 -17.26 12.20 -9.81
C GLN A 162 -16.71 11.09 -10.75
N SER A 163 -15.39 11.04 -10.98
CA SER A 163 -14.76 10.06 -11.87
C SER A 163 -13.61 9.25 -11.22
N CYS A 164 -13.37 9.41 -9.92
CA CYS A 164 -12.27 8.75 -9.21
C CYS A 164 -12.61 7.30 -8.80
N GLY A 165 -12.02 6.32 -9.50
CA GLY A 165 -11.96 4.92 -9.10
C GLY A 165 -10.53 4.35 -9.22
N LEU A 166 -10.36 3.04 -9.01
CA LEU A 166 -9.07 2.36 -9.08
C LEU A 166 -8.34 2.65 -10.41
N ALA A 167 -9.03 2.57 -11.55
CA ALA A 167 -8.43 2.81 -12.86
C ALA A 167 -7.84 4.23 -12.99
N GLN A 168 -8.49 5.24 -12.40
CA GLN A 168 -8.03 6.63 -12.43
C GLN A 168 -6.91 6.89 -11.41
N PHE A 169 -6.92 6.18 -10.27
CA PHE A 169 -5.79 6.14 -9.34
C PHE A 169 -4.55 5.51 -9.98
N THR A 170 -4.67 4.32 -10.56
CA THR A 170 -3.60 3.65 -11.33
C THR A 170 -3.07 4.54 -12.44
N ALA A 171 -3.95 5.16 -13.23
CA ALA A 171 -3.57 6.11 -14.28
C ALA A 171 -3.04 7.45 -13.74
N ALA A 172 -3.15 7.72 -12.44
CA ALA A 172 -2.51 8.84 -11.78
C ALA A 172 -1.10 8.49 -11.32
N VAL A 173 -0.95 7.42 -10.53
CA VAL A 173 0.35 6.89 -10.08
C VAL A 173 1.27 6.62 -11.29
N ALA A 174 0.77 6.03 -12.36
CA ALA A 174 1.54 5.76 -13.58
C ALA A 174 2.05 7.01 -14.33
N ARG A 175 1.59 8.23 -14.02
CA ARG A 175 2.19 9.46 -14.57
C ARG A 175 3.48 9.87 -13.87
N HIS A 176 3.69 9.35 -12.66
CA HIS A 176 4.83 9.61 -11.80
C HIS A 176 5.85 8.46 -11.80
N ASP A 177 5.50 7.31 -12.39
CA ASP A 177 6.43 6.20 -12.65
C ASP A 177 7.66 6.66 -13.46
N PRO A 178 8.88 6.55 -12.92
CA PRO A 178 10.10 6.93 -13.64
C PRO A 178 10.51 5.91 -14.70
N LEU A 179 10.10 4.64 -14.58
CA LEU A 179 10.63 3.53 -15.37
C LEU A 179 10.34 3.63 -16.88
N PRO A 180 9.14 4.02 -17.36
CA PRO A 180 8.89 4.18 -18.79
C PRO A 180 9.85 5.18 -19.45
N ARG A 181 10.24 6.25 -18.74
CA ARG A 181 11.19 7.25 -19.25
C ARG A 181 12.63 6.76 -19.23
N LEU A 182 13.01 6.04 -18.17
CA LEU A 182 14.34 5.41 -18.06
C LEU A 182 14.52 4.33 -19.14
N LEU A 183 13.51 3.48 -19.35
CA LEU A 183 13.52 2.46 -20.40
C LEU A 183 13.68 3.07 -21.79
N GLU A 184 13.00 4.18 -22.07
CA GLU A 184 13.12 4.83 -23.37
C GLU A 184 14.50 5.46 -23.57
N SER A 185 15.05 6.16 -22.57
CA SER A 185 16.41 6.72 -22.67
C SER A 185 17.48 5.63 -22.82
N MET A 186 17.30 4.45 -22.20
CA MET A 186 18.17 3.29 -22.40
C MET A 186 18.06 2.72 -23.83
N ARG A 187 16.86 2.69 -24.42
CA ARG A 187 16.66 2.27 -25.83
C ARG A 187 17.28 3.25 -26.82
N GLU A 188 17.09 4.55 -26.61
CA GLU A 188 17.73 5.60 -27.41
C GLU A 188 19.26 5.47 -27.35
N ALA A 189 19.84 5.33 -26.15
CA ALA A 189 21.27 5.13 -25.97
C ALA A 189 21.80 3.86 -26.65
N ARG A 190 21.02 2.76 -26.65
CA ARG A 190 21.35 1.50 -27.36
C ARG A 190 21.33 1.69 -28.88
N SER A 191 20.41 2.48 -29.43
CA SER A 191 20.28 2.70 -30.88
C SER A 191 21.54 3.32 -31.52
N GLY A 192 22.33 4.06 -30.73
CA GLY A 192 23.60 4.67 -31.17
C GLY A 192 24.85 3.79 -31.04
N LYS A 193 24.77 2.59 -30.45
CA LYS A 193 25.95 1.73 -30.19
C LYS A 193 25.64 0.22 -30.37
N PRO A 194 25.76 -0.33 -31.60
CA PRO A 194 25.40 -1.72 -31.88
C PRO A 194 26.34 -2.77 -31.26
N GLU A 195 27.57 -2.44 -30.86
CA GLU A 195 28.50 -3.42 -30.23
C GLU A 195 28.13 -3.84 -28.80
N LEU A 196 27.23 -3.12 -28.11
CA LEU A 196 26.89 -3.38 -26.70
C LEU A 196 25.67 -4.30 -26.50
N THR A 197 25.11 -4.87 -27.57
CA THR A 197 23.72 -5.34 -27.58
C THR A 197 23.45 -6.71 -26.95
N ASP A 198 24.45 -7.59 -26.86
CA ASP A 198 24.25 -8.96 -26.35
C ASP A 198 24.24 -9.05 -24.82
N SER A 199 25.09 -8.30 -24.12
CA SER A 199 25.17 -8.37 -22.65
C SER A 199 23.98 -7.71 -21.94
N LEU A 200 23.35 -6.73 -22.56
CA LEU A 200 22.24 -5.94 -21.99
C LEU A 200 20.85 -6.50 -22.30
N GLY A 201 20.74 -7.53 -23.14
CA GLY A 201 19.44 -8.12 -23.51
C GLY A 201 18.67 -8.67 -22.30
N GLY A 202 19.32 -9.51 -21.49
CA GLY A 202 18.73 -10.09 -20.28
C GLY A 202 18.53 -9.10 -19.13
N GLU A 203 19.20 -7.93 -19.17
CA GLU A 203 19.02 -6.88 -18.16
C GLU A 203 17.71 -6.12 -18.39
N LEU A 204 17.37 -5.84 -19.66
CA LEU A 204 16.09 -5.21 -20.03
C LEU A 204 14.87 -6.10 -19.75
N ASP A 205 14.98 -7.42 -19.93
CA ASP A 205 13.93 -8.38 -19.53
C ASP A 205 13.71 -8.39 -18.00
N GLY A 206 14.74 -8.03 -17.23
CA GLY A 206 14.63 -7.81 -15.78
C GLY A 206 13.83 -6.56 -15.41
N LEU A 207 13.88 -5.51 -16.24
CA LEU A 207 13.17 -4.24 -15.98
C LEU A 207 11.66 -4.33 -16.22
N ASP A 208 11.18 -5.28 -17.05
CA ASP A 208 9.74 -5.53 -17.19
C ASP A 208 9.11 -6.10 -15.90
N ARG A 209 9.93 -6.61 -14.96
CA ARG A 209 9.50 -6.96 -13.59
C ARG A 209 9.39 -5.77 -12.64
N LEU A 210 9.94 -4.60 -13.01
CA LEU A 210 9.85 -3.37 -12.21
C LEU A 210 8.60 -2.55 -12.54
N ARG A 211 7.84 -2.91 -13.58
CA ARG A 211 6.55 -2.26 -13.89
C ARG A 211 5.64 -2.27 -12.65
N LEU A 212 4.88 -1.19 -12.49
CA LEU A 212 3.89 -1.07 -11.42
C LEU A 212 2.98 -2.31 -11.34
N ASP A 213 3.11 -3.04 -10.24
CA ASP A 213 2.33 -4.24 -9.96
C ASP A 213 0.84 -3.85 -9.73
N PRO A 214 -0.10 -4.38 -10.53
CA PRO A 214 -1.51 -4.01 -10.43
C PRO A 214 -2.15 -4.46 -9.11
N ASP A 215 -1.67 -5.55 -8.51
CA ASP A 215 -2.20 -6.06 -7.24
C ASP A 215 -1.68 -5.21 -6.07
N LEU A 216 -0.42 -4.76 -6.10
CA LEU A 216 0.09 -3.79 -5.11
C LEU A 216 -0.58 -2.42 -5.26
N LEU A 217 -0.91 -2.00 -6.48
CA LEU A 217 -1.69 -0.77 -6.71
C LEU A 217 -3.13 -0.87 -6.18
N ASP A 218 -3.82 -2.01 -6.32
CA ASP A 218 -5.14 -2.21 -5.71
C ASP A 218 -5.05 -2.21 -4.17
N LEU A 219 -4.00 -2.84 -3.61
CA LEU A 219 -3.75 -2.77 -2.17
C LEU A 219 -3.54 -1.33 -1.68
N ALA A 220 -2.64 -0.58 -2.32
CA ALA A 220 -2.39 0.82 -2.00
C ALA A 220 -3.66 1.68 -2.12
N TRP A 221 -4.45 1.50 -3.18
CA TRP A 221 -5.71 2.23 -3.37
C TRP A 221 -6.76 1.94 -2.29
N ARG A 222 -6.82 0.70 -1.79
CA ARG A 222 -7.74 0.29 -0.71
C ARG A 222 -7.26 0.72 0.68
N LEU A 223 -5.96 0.94 0.86
CA LEU A 223 -5.39 1.51 2.08
C LEU A 223 -5.53 3.04 2.10
N LEU A 224 -5.30 3.70 0.96
CA LEU A 224 -5.39 5.16 0.77
C LEU A 224 -6.82 5.66 0.53
N ARG A 225 -7.81 5.04 1.18
CA ARG A 225 -9.20 5.51 1.11
C ARG A 225 -9.36 6.76 1.97
N TRP A 226 -10.04 7.76 1.42
CA TRP A 226 -10.22 9.07 2.07
C TRP A 226 -10.85 8.95 3.46
N ARG A 227 -11.91 8.16 3.60
CA ARG A 227 -12.56 7.94 4.90
C ARG A 227 -11.90 6.75 5.61
N PRO A 228 -11.55 6.86 6.91
CA PRO A 228 -11.06 5.73 7.73
C PRO A 228 -11.90 4.46 7.58
N ALA A 229 -13.21 4.57 7.73
CA ALA A 229 -14.16 3.45 7.65
C ALA A 229 -14.31 2.82 6.24
N GLU A 230 -13.72 3.43 5.19
CA GLU A 230 -13.67 2.84 3.85
C GLU A 230 -12.34 2.10 3.58
N ARG A 231 -11.32 2.23 4.47
CA ARG A 231 -10.01 1.58 4.31
C ARG A 231 -10.09 0.08 4.52
N LEU A 232 -9.21 -0.65 3.85
CA LEU A 232 -9.03 -2.08 4.08
C LEU A 232 -8.49 -2.33 5.49
N THR A 233 -9.16 -3.18 6.28
CA THR A 233 -8.66 -3.54 7.62
C THR A 233 -7.33 -4.31 7.52
N ALA A 234 -6.51 -4.28 8.58
CA ALA A 234 -5.23 -4.99 8.61
C ALA A 234 -5.36 -6.49 8.30
N GLU A 235 -6.39 -7.16 8.83
CA GLU A 235 -6.65 -8.57 8.53
C GLU A 235 -7.07 -8.80 7.07
N ALA A 236 -7.82 -7.89 6.46
CA ALA A 236 -8.19 -7.98 5.05
C ALA A 236 -6.98 -7.65 4.13
N ALA A 237 -6.09 -6.74 4.54
CA ALA A 237 -4.84 -6.44 3.86
C ALA A 237 -3.89 -7.64 3.84
N LEU A 238 -3.71 -8.33 4.97
CA LEU A 238 -2.91 -9.57 5.04
C LEU A 238 -3.46 -10.73 4.19
N ARG A 239 -4.74 -10.65 3.77
CA ARG A 239 -5.39 -11.61 2.87
C ARG A 239 -5.42 -11.12 1.41
N HIS A 240 -4.87 -9.94 1.13
CA HIS A 240 -4.86 -9.35 -0.22
C HIS A 240 -3.93 -10.13 -1.15
N VAL A 241 -4.32 -10.30 -2.41
CA VAL A 241 -3.58 -11.11 -3.41
C VAL A 241 -2.12 -10.68 -3.55
N ALA A 242 -1.84 -9.37 -3.47
CA ALA A 242 -0.50 -8.78 -3.50
C ALA A 242 0.46 -9.26 -2.39
N LEU A 243 -0.06 -9.73 -1.25
CA LEU A 243 0.73 -10.24 -0.12
C LEU A 243 0.68 -11.78 -0.01
N LEU A 244 -0.11 -12.45 -0.85
CA LEU A 244 -0.15 -13.90 -0.90
C LEU A 244 1.05 -14.43 -1.71
N PRO A 245 1.63 -15.59 -1.34
CA PRO A 245 2.70 -16.19 -2.13
C PRO A 245 2.20 -16.50 -3.55
N PRO A 246 3.05 -16.32 -4.59
CA PRO A 246 2.66 -16.56 -5.97
C PRO A 246 2.15 -17.98 -6.13
N LYS A 247 0.96 -18.12 -6.74
CA LYS A 247 0.33 -19.42 -6.92
C LYS A 247 1.27 -20.31 -7.74
N PRO A 248 1.59 -21.54 -7.29
CA PRO A 248 2.45 -22.43 -8.06
C PRO A 248 1.86 -22.63 -9.46
N PRO A 249 2.71 -22.69 -10.51
CA PRO A 249 2.22 -22.93 -11.87
C PRO A 249 1.39 -24.20 -11.87
N LYS A 250 0.20 -24.16 -12.50
CA LYS A 250 -0.59 -25.38 -12.69
C LYS A 250 0.30 -26.39 -13.40
N PRO A 251 0.37 -27.66 -12.96
CA PRO A 251 1.06 -28.68 -13.71
C PRO A 251 0.46 -28.68 -15.12
N GLN A 252 1.30 -28.45 -16.13
CA GLN A 252 0.89 -28.57 -17.51
C GLN A 252 0.40 -30.00 -17.69
N ALA A 253 -0.88 -30.16 -18.05
CA ALA A 253 -1.41 -31.47 -18.36
C ALA A 253 -0.59 -32.02 -19.53
N ALA A 254 0.08 -33.16 -19.32
CA ALA A 254 0.96 -33.76 -20.31
C ALA A 254 0.14 -34.27 -21.50
N THR A 255 -0.12 -33.38 -22.47
CA THR A 255 -0.73 -33.70 -23.74
C THR A 255 0.31 -34.27 -24.71
N ASP A 256 0.86 -35.43 -24.35
CA ASP A 256 1.65 -36.29 -25.23
C ASP A 256 1.33 -37.76 -24.93
N ALA A 257 0.09 -38.14 -25.25
CA ALA A 257 -0.30 -39.54 -25.34
C ALA A 257 0.15 -40.13 -26.69
N ALA A 258 1.46 -40.34 -26.85
CA ALA A 258 1.97 -41.16 -27.93
C ALA A 258 1.60 -42.63 -27.68
N GLU A 259 0.79 -43.23 -28.55
CA GLU A 259 0.42 -44.66 -28.46
C GLU A 259 1.68 -45.56 -28.55
N PRO A 260 1.94 -46.45 -27.58
CA PRO A 260 2.81 -47.60 -27.80
C PRO A 260 1.98 -48.77 -28.33
N ARG A 261 1.83 -48.88 -29.65
CA ARG A 261 1.45 -50.14 -30.28
C ARG A 261 2.67 -51.04 -30.39
N PHE A 262 2.75 -52.10 -29.59
CA PHE A 262 2.92 -53.47 -30.09
C PHE A 262 2.73 -54.51 -28.97
N SER A 263 2.19 -55.67 -29.34
CA SER A 263 1.71 -56.71 -28.42
C SER A 263 2.65 -57.92 -28.33
N SER A 264 2.76 -58.51 -27.12
CA SER A 264 2.99 -59.94 -26.82
C SER A 264 4.16 -60.68 -27.50
N SER A 265 5.11 -61.25 -26.76
CA SER A 265 4.93 -62.57 -26.10
C SER A 265 6.11 -62.95 -25.15
N PRO A 266 5.97 -63.98 -24.28
CA PRO A 266 6.84 -64.16 -23.10
C PRO A 266 7.92 -65.27 -23.23
N SER A 267 8.95 -65.22 -22.37
CA SER A 267 9.81 -66.37 -22.06
C SER A 267 10.32 -66.38 -20.61
N SER A 268 10.58 -67.58 -20.12
CA SER A 268 10.56 -68.06 -18.73
C SER A 268 11.87 -67.91 -17.90
N ALA A 269 11.73 -68.06 -16.57
CA ALA A 269 12.72 -68.43 -15.53
C ALA A 269 13.89 -67.43 -15.22
N ALA A 270 14.21 -67.09 -13.97
CA ALA A 270 14.36 -67.94 -12.77
C ALA A 270 14.30 -67.19 -11.41
N LYS A 271 14.21 -67.95 -10.31
CA LYS A 271 14.37 -67.57 -8.87
C LYS A 271 15.85 -67.81 -8.44
N PRO A 272 16.38 -67.46 -7.22
CA PRO A 272 15.67 -67.30 -5.94
C PRO A 272 16.19 -66.28 -4.85
N ARG A 273 15.26 -65.89 -3.95
CA ARG A 273 15.40 -65.75 -2.45
C ARG A 273 16.25 -64.62 -1.79
N PRO A 274 16.05 -64.33 -0.47
CA PRO A 274 16.13 -62.97 0.09
C PRO A 274 17.13 -62.75 1.23
N HIS A 275 17.40 -61.48 1.58
CA HIS A 275 17.82 -60.91 2.88
C HIS A 275 17.80 -59.36 2.76
N ALA A 276 17.58 -58.51 3.78
CA ALA A 276 17.17 -58.69 5.18
C ALA A 276 16.44 -57.42 5.75
N THR A 277 16.21 -57.43 7.06
CA THR A 277 15.57 -56.49 8.00
C THR A 277 16.50 -55.45 8.67
N GLU A 278 16.02 -54.21 8.86
CA GLU A 278 16.29 -53.28 10.00
C GLU A 278 15.20 -52.18 9.90
N GLU A 279 14.35 -51.83 10.86
CA GLU A 279 14.40 -51.72 12.34
C GLU A 279 15.38 -50.68 12.93
N ARG A 280 14.82 -49.50 13.20
CA ARG A 280 15.05 -48.56 14.34
C ARG A 280 14.19 -47.31 14.03
N GLY A 281 13.47 -46.64 14.91
CA GLY A 281 13.39 -46.58 16.38
C GLY A 281 13.07 -45.11 16.71
N ILE A 282 11.92 -44.79 17.32
CA ILE A 282 11.79 -44.41 18.75
C ILE A 282 12.74 -43.25 19.15
N SER A 283 12.34 -42.11 19.73
CA SER A 283 11.02 -41.51 20.07
C SER A 283 11.28 -40.05 20.55
N ASN A 284 10.20 -39.28 20.80
CA ASN A 284 10.02 -38.19 21.79
C ASN A 284 11.23 -37.33 22.27
N TRP A 285 10.99 -36.03 22.47
CA TRP A 285 10.87 -35.45 23.83
C TRP A 285 10.12 -34.10 23.81
N LEU A 286 9.25 -33.90 24.80
CA LEU A 286 8.50 -32.66 25.05
C LEU A 286 9.25 -31.75 26.02
N PHE A 287 8.94 -30.45 25.95
CA PHE A 287 8.97 -29.43 27.02
C PHE A 287 10.22 -29.26 27.91
N SER A 288 10.66 -28.01 28.02
CA SER A 288 10.99 -27.43 29.33
C SER A 288 10.58 -25.96 29.38
N LEU A 289 9.87 -25.59 30.44
CA LEU A 289 9.54 -24.21 30.82
C LEU A 289 10.36 -23.85 32.07
N GLY A 290 10.82 -22.60 32.16
CA GLY A 290 11.04 -21.98 33.48
C GLY A 290 12.31 -21.16 33.67
N GLY A 291 12.10 -19.86 33.91
CA GLY A 291 12.83 -19.11 34.93
C GLY A 291 14.18 -18.50 34.58
N ALA A 292 14.24 -17.16 34.51
CA ALA A 292 14.67 -16.34 35.65
C ALA A 292 14.79 -14.86 35.24
N ALA A 293 14.29 -13.96 36.07
CA ALA A 293 14.56 -12.53 35.95
C ALA A 293 15.82 -12.16 36.75
N ARG A 294 16.61 -11.19 36.27
CA ARG A 294 17.04 -10.00 37.04
C ARG A 294 17.79 -8.98 36.15
N PRO A 295 17.86 -7.70 36.56
CA PRO A 295 18.21 -6.58 35.67
C PRO A 295 19.68 -6.15 35.79
N TYR A 296 20.11 -5.36 34.80
CA TYR A 296 20.99 -4.20 34.94
C TYR A 296 20.59 -3.14 33.91
#